data_AF-E1RD93-F1
#
_entry.id   AF-E1RD93-F1
#
_cell.length_a   1.000
_cell.length_b   1.000
_cell.length_c   1.000
_cell.angle_alpha   90.00
_cell.angle_beta   90.00
_cell.angle_gamma   90.00
#
_symmetry.space_group_name_H-M   'P 1'
#
loop_
_entity.id
_entity.type
_entity.pdbx_description
1 polymer ?
#
loop_
_entity_poly.entity_id
_entity_poly.type
_entity_poly.pdbx_seq_one_letter_code
_entity_poly.pdbx_strand_id
1 'polypeptide(L)'
;MGIYTNQSTSWEQYLFFERTFLEYLRYVPLSSNNNDVWSYQLSDLIVNIGSVVDSFFRNSVSSKSLDTFQGIQTHRSNVKNLKIQEFHDIFNVQYGLSNKNVYELKNYVKLSPFDKWTHNGSPFWWTDYNKVKHNRFENRKQATLNSTLHALSALFLLNVASPELIPYLVDIGVIHRMGWGEEYLKSHIVDGSINDAKPNMHEPIHAKTELFGYIYPNKSSKFDEAEQKRILSPLNKG
;
A
#
# COMPACT_ATOMS: atom_id res chain seq x y z
N MET A 1 6.65 3.74 -26.21
CA MET A 1 5.28 3.42 -25.76
C MET A 1 5.21 1.90 -25.57
N GLY A 2 5.08 1.43 -24.31
CA GLY A 2 4.77 0.02 -24.00
C GLY A 2 5.80 -0.74 -23.15
N ILE A 3 5.82 -0.52 -21.82
CA ILE A 3 6.28 -1.52 -20.81
C ILE A 3 5.40 -1.52 -19.52
N TYR A 4 4.41 -0.63 -19.36
CA TYR A 4 3.72 -0.42 -18.06
C TYR A 4 2.25 -0.88 -17.96
N THR A 5 1.68 -1.54 -18.97
CA THR A 5 0.23 -1.58 -19.22
C THR A 5 -0.68 -2.27 -18.18
N ASN A 6 -0.15 -3.05 -17.24
CA ASN A 6 -0.97 -3.67 -16.17
C ASN A 6 -0.70 -3.08 -14.79
N GLN A 7 0.48 -2.49 -14.55
CA GLN A 7 0.87 -1.96 -13.24
C GLN A 7 0.56 -0.46 -13.13
N SER A 8 0.69 0.32 -14.22
CA SER A 8 0.14 1.69 -14.26
C SER A 8 -1.36 1.69 -13.94
N THR A 9 -2.06 0.63 -14.35
CA THR A 9 -3.47 0.37 -14.07
C THR A 9 -3.76 0.17 -12.57
N SER A 10 -2.81 -0.32 -11.77
CA SER A 10 -3.02 -0.43 -10.31
C SER A 10 -2.96 0.93 -9.64
N TRP A 11 -1.99 1.77 -10.03
CA TRP A 11 -1.86 3.12 -9.50
C TRP A 11 -3.05 4.00 -9.89
N GLU A 12 -3.48 3.93 -11.15
CA GLU A 12 -4.68 4.63 -11.62
C GLU A 12 -5.95 4.20 -10.86
N GLN A 13 -6.11 2.90 -10.60
CA GLN A 13 -7.20 2.40 -9.77
C GLN A 13 -7.09 2.86 -8.31
N TYR A 14 -5.89 2.90 -7.75
CA TYR A 14 -5.65 3.46 -6.43
C TYR A 14 -6.12 4.93 -6.37
N LEU A 15 -5.70 5.78 -7.32
CA LEU A 15 -6.11 7.19 -7.37
C LEU A 15 -7.63 7.35 -7.51
N PHE A 16 -8.28 6.50 -8.31
CA PHE A 16 -9.73 6.48 -8.43
C PHE A 16 -10.41 6.15 -7.10
N PHE A 17 -9.95 5.13 -6.38
CA PHE A 17 -10.52 4.76 -5.09
C PHE A 17 -10.20 5.79 -4.00
N GLU A 18 -9.01 6.38 -4.01
CA GLU A 18 -8.63 7.46 -3.09
C GLU A 18 -9.57 8.66 -3.25
N ARG A 19 -9.78 9.13 -4.48
CA ARG A 19 -10.74 10.21 -4.75
C ARG A 19 -12.14 9.83 -4.26
N THR A 20 -12.62 8.63 -4.60
CA THR A 20 -13.97 8.19 -4.20
C THR A 20 -14.12 8.11 -2.68
N PHE A 21 -13.09 7.66 -1.97
CA PHE A 21 -13.08 7.61 -0.52
C PHE A 21 -13.04 9.02 0.08
N LEU A 22 -12.20 9.92 -0.43
CA LEU A 22 -12.15 11.32 -0.01
C LEU A 22 -13.50 12.05 -0.19
N GLU A 23 -14.23 11.74 -1.27
CA GLU A 23 -15.58 12.24 -1.49
C GLU A 23 -16.58 11.70 -0.47
N TYR A 24 -16.47 10.42 -0.11
CA TYR A 24 -17.27 9.80 0.96
C TYR A 24 -17.00 10.45 2.33
N LEU A 25 -15.74 10.80 2.62
CA LEU A 25 -15.35 11.45 3.87
C LEU A 25 -16.00 12.83 4.09
N ARG A 26 -16.55 13.46 3.05
CA ARG A 26 -17.34 14.70 3.20
C ARG A 26 -18.65 14.48 3.97
N TYR A 27 -19.16 13.25 3.98
CA TYR A 27 -20.40 12.88 4.68
C TYR A 27 -20.12 12.14 5.99
N VAL A 28 -19.09 11.27 5.99
CA VAL A 28 -18.68 10.50 7.18
C VAL A 28 -17.21 10.76 7.44
N PRO A 29 -16.88 11.74 8.31
CA PRO A 29 -15.49 12.11 8.60
C PRO A 29 -14.69 10.97 9.24
N LEU A 30 -13.39 10.94 8.99
CA LEU A 30 -12.45 10.07 9.71
C LEU A 30 -12.39 10.49 11.18
N SER A 31 -13.05 9.71 12.03
CA SER A 31 -12.98 9.82 13.49
C SER A 31 -13.19 8.44 14.09
N SER A 32 -12.68 8.21 15.29
CA SER A 32 -12.84 6.93 16.00
C SER A 32 -14.31 6.53 16.16
N ASN A 33 -15.20 7.51 16.35
CA ASN A 33 -16.65 7.30 16.48
C ASN A 33 -17.31 6.75 15.19
N ASN A 34 -16.69 6.99 14.04
CA ASN A 34 -17.22 6.58 12.73
C ASN A 34 -16.58 5.31 12.19
N ASN A 35 -15.61 4.71 12.90
CA ASN A 35 -14.85 3.56 12.40
C ASN A 35 -15.74 2.39 11.96
N ASP A 36 -16.83 2.14 12.69
CA ASP A 36 -17.76 1.04 12.44
C ASP A 36 -18.95 1.43 11.54
N VAL A 37 -18.99 2.67 11.04
CA VAL A 37 -20.00 3.09 10.05
C VAL A 37 -19.82 2.26 8.79
N TRP A 38 -20.89 1.58 8.38
CA TRP A 38 -20.96 0.82 7.15
C TRP A 38 -21.92 1.49 6.17
N SER A 39 -21.69 1.30 4.88
CA SER A 39 -22.61 1.74 3.83
C SER A 39 -22.48 0.88 2.58
N TYR A 40 -23.44 1.00 1.65
CA TYR A 40 -23.34 0.34 0.35
C TYR A 40 -22.13 0.84 -0.45
N GLN A 41 -21.84 2.15 -0.37
CA GLN A 41 -20.67 2.73 -1.04
C GLN A 41 -19.35 2.16 -0.48
N LEU A 42 -19.25 1.98 0.84
CA LEU A 42 -18.10 1.31 1.45
C LEU A 42 -18.03 -0.17 1.07
N SER A 43 -19.18 -0.84 0.93
CA SER A 43 -19.25 -2.24 0.46
C SER A 43 -18.72 -2.40 -0.96
N ASP A 44 -19.05 -1.48 -1.86
CA ASP A 44 -18.51 -1.49 -3.22
C ASP A 44 -17.03 -1.14 -3.24
N LEU A 45 -16.60 -0.13 -2.46
CA LEU A 45 -15.20 0.25 -2.36
C LEU A 45 -14.33 -0.89 -1.86
N ILE A 46 -14.66 -1.52 -0.72
CA ILE A 46 -13.82 -2.58 -0.16
C ILE A 46 -13.73 -3.80 -1.08
N VAL A 47 -14.82 -4.16 -1.77
CA VAL A 47 -14.82 -5.27 -2.73
C VAL A 47 -13.93 -4.96 -3.94
N ASN A 48 -14.03 -3.75 -4.49
CA ASN A 48 -13.21 -3.35 -5.62
C ASN A 48 -11.72 -3.22 -5.24
N ILE A 49 -11.41 -2.56 -4.12
CA ILE A 49 -10.04 -2.43 -3.61
C ILE A 49 -9.44 -3.82 -3.34
N GLY A 50 -10.15 -4.70 -2.64
CA GLY A 50 -9.68 -6.06 -2.36
C GLY A 50 -9.44 -6.89 -3.63
N SER A 51 -10.26 -6.70 -4.66
CA SER A 51 -10.09 -7.35 -5.96
C SER A 51 -8.87 -6.83 -6.73
N VAL A 52 -8.56 -5.53 -6.62
CA VAL A 52 -7.34 -4.96 -7.19
C VAL A 52 -6.12 -5.45 -6.44
N VAL A 53 -6.16 -5.56 -5.11
CA VAL A 53 -5.06 -6.12 -4.32
C VAL A 53 -4.80 -7.59 -4.69
N ASP A 54 -5.85 -8.42 -4.82
CA ASP A 54 -5.70 -9.81 -5.27
C ASP A 54 -5.05 -9.89 -6.67
N SER A 55 -5.53 -9.05 -7.60
CA SER A 55 -4.97 -8.96 -8.94
C SER A 55 -3.53 -8.47 -8.95
N PHE A 56 -3.21 -7.49 -8.10
CA PHE A 56 -1.87 -6.96 -7.93
C PHE A 56 -0.90 -8.08 -7.52
N PHE A 57 -1.23 -8.83 -6.46
CA PHE A 57 -0.39 -9.93 -6.02
C PHE A 57 -0.19 -10.96 -7.13
N ARG A 58 -1.26 -11.42 -7.79
CA ARG A 58 -1.18 -12.39 -8.88
C ARG A 58 -0.27 -11.93 -10.01
N ASN A 59 -0.42 -10.68 -10.44
CA ASN A 59 0.41 -10.11 -11.50
C ASN A 59 1.87 -9.99 -11.05
N SER A 60 2.12 -9.55 -9.83
CA SER A 60 3.46 -9.34 -9.28
C SER A 60 4.26 -10.63 -9.06
N VAL A 61 3.63 -11.80 -8.97
CA VAL A 61 4.33 -13.11 -8.92
C VAL A 61 5.22 -13.34 -10.16
N SER A 62 4.84 -12.75 -11.31
CA SER A 62 5.61 -12.82 -12.54
C SER A 62 6.81 -11.87 -12.60
N SER A 63 6.98 -11.00 -11.60
CA SER A 63 8.04 -10.01 -11.62
C SER A 63 9.43 -10.64 -11.51
N LYS A 64 10.39 -10.05 -12.23
CA LYS A 64 11.81 -10.39 -12.18
C LYS A 64 12.45 -10.11 -10.81
N SER A 65 11.89 -9.19 -10.03
CA SER A 65 12.34 -8.93 -8.65
C SER A 65 12.25 -10.17 -7.76
N LEU A 66 11.39 -11.13 -8.12
CA LEU A 66 11.22 -12.40 -7.41
C LEU A 66 12.03 -13.57 -8.02
N ASP A 67 12.88 -13.35 -9.03
CA ASP A 67 13.64 -14.44 -9.67
C ASP A 67 14.61 -15.14 -8.70
N THR A 68 15.05 -14.46 -7.65
CA THR A 68 15.92 -15.00 -6.59
C THR A 68 15.13 -15.69 -5.47
N PHE A 69 13.80 -15.60 -5.46
CA PHE A 69 12.96 -16.24 -4.44
C PHE A 69 12.91 -17.76 -4.66
N GLN A 70 13.28 -18.52 -3.63
CA GLN A 70 13.33 -19.98 -3.71
C GLN A 70 11.93 -20.56 -3.96
N GLY A 71 11.78 -21.35 -5.03
CA GLY A 71 10.51 -21.99 -5.36
C GLY A 71 9.52 -21.09 -6.12
N ILE A 72 9.92 -19.88 -6.54
CA ILE A 72 9.04 -18.95 -7.27
C ILE A 72 8.41 -19.56 -8.54
N GLN A 73 9.11 -20.48 -9.21
CA GLN A 73 8.62 -21.12 -10.44
C GLN A 73 7.38 -21.98 -10.19
N THR A 74 7.29 -22.64 -9.03
CA THR A 74 6.10 -23.40 -8.62
C THR A 74 4.90 -22.46 -8.45
N HIS A 75 5.11 -21.32 -7.79
CA HIS A 75 4.06 -20.31 -7.61
C HIS A 75 3.61 -19.69 -8.93
N ARG A 76 4.55 -19.37 -9.83
CA ARG A 76 4.25 -18.86 -11.18
C ARG A 76 3.41 -19.83 -11.99
N SER A 77 3.74 -21.12 -11.93
CA SER A 77 3.04 -22.18 -12.66
C SER A 77 1.60 -22.40 -12.16
N ASN A 78 1.29 -21.99 -10.93
CA ASN A 78 -0.02 -22.17 -10.28
C ASN A 78 -0.67 -20.85 -9.83
N VAL A 79 -0.34 -19.72 -10.47
CA VAL A 79 -0.73 -18.37 -10.03
C VAL A 79 -2.23 -18.18 -9.82
N LYS A 80 -3.07 -18.87 -10.61
CA LYS A 80 -4.54 -18.79 -10.53
C LYS A 80 -5.11 -19.38 -9.24
N ASN A 81 -4.41 -20.32 -8.63
CA ASN A 81 -4.87 -21.03 -7.43
C ASN A 81 -4.18 -20.54 -6.14
N LEU A 82 -3.28 -19.56 -6.24
CA LEU A 82 -2.65 -18.96 -5.07
C LEU A 82 -3.72 -18.25 -4.22
N LYS A 83 -3.57 -18.40 -2.90
CA LYS A 83 -4.39 -17.76 -1.88
C LYS A 83 -3.54 -16.75 -1.12
N ILE A 84 -4.17 -16.10 -0.15
CA ILE A 84 -3.55 -15.06 0.65
C ILE A 84 -2.38 -15.58 1.50
N GLN A 85 -2.36 -16.88 1.81
CA GLN A 85 -1.26 -17.55 2.50
C GLN A 85 -0.01 -17.66 1.61
N GLU A 86 -0.17 -18.09 0.35
CA GLU A 86 0.98 -18.13 -0.56
C GLU A 86 1.46 -16.72 -0.91
N PHE A 87 0.56 -15.73 -0.99
CA PHE A 87 0.98 -14.33 -1.13
C PHE A 87 1.74 -13.83 0.09
N HIS A 88 1.39 -14.25 1.31
CA HIS A 88 2.19 -13.95 2.50
C HIS A 88 3.61 -14.48 2.33
N ASP A 89 3.74 -15.77 2.01
CA ASP A 89 5.03 -16.45 1.98
C ASP A 89 5.96 -15.89 0.89
N ILE A 90 5.39 -15.35 -0.19
CA ILE A 90 6.16 -14.67 -1.25
C ILE A 90 6.45 -13.22 -0.84
N PHE A 91 5.41 -12.40 -0.65
CA PHE A 91 5.54 -10.95 -0.61
C PHE A 91 5.90 -10.42 0.78
N ASN A 92 5.46 -11.06 1.85
CA ASN A 92 5.84 -10.64 3.20
C ASN A 92 7.30 -11.01 3.50
N VAL A 93 7.76 -12.17 3.02
CA VAL A 93 9.18 -12.57 3.14
C VAL A 93 10.08 -11.65 2.31
N GLN A 94 9.70 -11.35 1.07
CA GLN A 94 10.50 -10.49 0.18
C GLN A 94 10.50 -9.02 0.64
N TYR A 95 9.34 -8.46 0.96
CA TYR A 95 9.17 -7.00 1.13
C TYR A 95 8.85 -6.55 2.55
N GLY A 96 8.66 -7.49 3.50
CA GLY A 96 8.38 -7.18 4.91
C GLY A 96 7.11 -6.37 5.11
N LEU A 97 6.06 -6.61 4.30
CA LEU A 97 4.84 -5.78 4.27
C LEU A 97 4.15 -5.65 5.64
N SER A 98 4.18 -6.70 6.47
CA SER A 98 3.58 -6.68 7.81
C SER A 98 4.30 -5.75 8.79
N ASN A 99 5.55 -5.38 8.51
CA ASN A 99 6.36 -4.47 9.33
C ASN A 99 6.26 -3.01 8.87
N LYS A 100 5.51 -2.74 7.80
CA LYS A 100 5.41 -1.42 7.17
C LYS A 100 4.14 -0.71 7.62
N ASN A 101 4.28 0.59 7.87
CA ASN A 101 3.19 1.44 8.32
C ASN A 101 2.92 2.53 7.31
N VAL A 102 1.64 2.80 7.08
CA VAL A 102 1.14 3.91 6.29
C VAL A 102 0.56 4.95 7.25
N TYR A 103 0.65 6.22 6.91
CA TYR A 103 0.08 7.30 7.71
C TYR A 103 -1.08 7.93 6.96
N GLU A 104 -2.25 7.97 7.57
CA GLU A 104 -3.37 8.81 7.14
C GLU A 104 -3.04 10.26 7.47
N LEU A 105 -3.06 11.14 6.48
CA LEU A 105 -2.43 12.46 6.58
C LEU A 105 -3.30 13.55 7.18
N LYS A 106 -4.63 13.41 7.19
CA LYS A 106 -5.53 14.45 7.75
C LYS A 106 -5.46 14.49 9.26
N ASN A 107 -5.44 13.32 9.90
CA ASN A 107 -5.38 13.19 11.36
C ASN A 107 -4.04 12.65 11.86
N TYR A 108 -3.11 12.33 10.96
CA TYR A 108 -1.81 11.72 11.28
C TYR A 108 -1.98 10.39 12.02
N VAL A 109 -2.86 9.52 11.52
CA VAL A 109 -3.12 8.20 12.11
C VAL A 109 -2.22 7.17 11.46
N LYS A 110 -1.48 6.42 12.28
CA LYS A 110 -0.67 5.30 11.83
C LYS A 110 -1.55 4.08 11.55
N LEU A 111 -1.41 3.51 10.36
CA LEU A 111 -2.11 2.33 9.87
C LEU A 111 -1.11 1.22 9.57
N SER A 112 -1.44 0.00 9.97
CA SER A 112 -0.65 -1.20 9.69
C SER A 112 -1.49 -2.14 8.80
N PRO A 113 -1.58 -1.88 7.48
CA PRO A 113 -2.51 -2.56 6.59
C PRO A 113 -2.33 -4.08 6.54
N PHE A 114 -1.12 -4.57 6.74
CA PHE A 114 -0.82 -6.00 6.76
C PHE A 114 -0.53 -6.52 8.18
N ASP A 115 -1.04 -5.86 9.21
CA ASP A 115 -0.93 -6.35 10.59
C ASP A 115 -1.51 -7.77 10.71
N LYS A 116 -0.83 -8.60 11.50
CA LYS A 116 -1.16 -10.02 11.73
C LYS A 116 -1.27 -10.87 10.47
N TRP A 117 -0.68 -10.44 9.35
CA TRP A 117 -0.57 -11.29 8.17
C TRP A 117 0.52 -12.33 8.40
N THR A 118 0.11 -13.59 8.46
CA THR A 118 0.98 -14.75 8.66
C THR A 118 0.56 -15.86 7.70
N HIS A 119 1.32 -16.95 7.62
CA HIS A 119 0.91 -18.11 6.82
C HIS A 119 -0.49 -18.63 7.19
N ASN A 120 -0.89 -18.54 8.47
CA ASN A 120 -2.20 -19.01 8.94
C ASN A 120 -3.21 -17.87 9.19
N GLY A 121 -2.85 -16.64 8.85
CA GLY A 121 -3.64 -15.45 9.13
C GLY A 121 -3.83 -14.58 7.91
N SER A 122 -4.73 -13.62 7.99
CA SER A 122 -4.86 -12.58 6.97
C SER A 122 -5.14 -11.24 7.64
N PRO A 123 -4.83 -10.13 6.96
CA PRO A 123 -5.24 -8.82 7.46
C PRO A 123 -6.75 -8.77 7.68
N PHE A 124 -7.19 -8.07 8.73
CA PHE A 124 -8.61 -8.05 9.07
C PHE A 124 -9.48 -7.53 7.91
N TRP A 125 -9.03 -6.48 7.20
CA TRP A 125 -9.74 -5.92 6.06
C TRP A 125 -9.86 -6.92 4.90
N TRP A 126 -8.90 -7.84 4.74
CA TRP A 126 -8.96 -8.91 3.74
C TRP A 126 -10.05 -9.93 4.11
N THR A 127 -10.19 -10.23 5.40
CA THR A 127 -11.29 -11.07 5.90
C THR A 127 -12.64 -10.40 5.66
N ASP A 128 -12.76 -9.10 5.95
CA ASP A 128 -14.00 -8.34 5.73
C ASP A 128 -14.35 -8.25 4.24
N TYR A 129 -13.38 -7.93 3.40
CA TYR A 129 -13.48 -7.99 1.94
C TYR A 129 -14.04 -9.34 1.47
N ASN A 130 -13.45 -10.47 1.89
CA ASN A 130 -13.91 -11.78 1.42
C ASN A 130 -15.33 -12.10 1.91
N LYS A 131 -15.67 -11.75 3.16
CA LYS A 131 -17.03 -11.91 3.69
C LYS A 131 -18.06 -11.14 2.86
N VAL A 132 -17.75 -9.88 2.52
CA VAL A 132 -18.63 -9.01 1.72
C VAL A 132 -18.69 -9.50 0.26
N LYS A 133 -17.56 -9.94 -0.32
CA LYS A 133 -17.49 -10.48 -1.68
C LYS A 133 -18.37 -11.72 -1.87
N HIS A 134 -18.33 -12.66 -0.92
CA HIS A 134 -19.05 -13.92 -1.05
C HIS A 134 -20.52 -13.82 -0.62
N ASN A 135 -20.82 -13.13 0.49
CA ASN A 135 -22.19 -13.01 1.03
C ASN A 135 -22.54 -11.55 1.32
N ARG A 136 -22.57 -10.71 0.28
CA ARG A 136 -22.73 -9.24 0.37
C ARG A 136 -23.90 -8.81 1.25
N PHE A 137 -25.08 -9.41 1.08
CA PHE A 137 -26.28 -8.99 1.81
C PHE A 137 -26.16 -9.27 3.32
N GLU A 138 -25.64 -10.43 3.70
CA GLU A 138 -25.49 -10.83 5.10
C GLU A 138 -24.33 -10.08 5.77
N ASN A 139 -23.23 -9.87 5.03
CA ASN A 139 -21.99 -9.33 5.58
C ASN A 139 -21.76 -7.83 5.30
N ARG A 140 -22.73 -7.09 4.76
CA ARG A 140 -22.61 -5.65 4.46
C ARG A 140 -22.08 -4.80 5.62
N LYS A 141 -22.35 -5.18 6.87
CA LYS A 141 -21.88 -4.48 8.07
C LYS A 141 -20.36 -4.60 8.30
N GLN A 142 -19.68 -5.52 7.63
CA GLN A 142 -18.22 -5.67 7.67
C GLN A 142 -17.51 -4.64 6.77
N ALA A 143 -18.23 -4.04 5.82
CA ALA A 143 -17.71 -2.97 4.98
C ALA A 143 -17.79 -1.62 5.72
N THR A 144 -16.94 -1.48 6.73
CA THR A 144 -16.87 -0.30 7.59
C THR A 144 -15.91 0.75 7.03
N LEU A 145 -15.97 1.96 7.58
CA LEU A 145 -15.02 3.02 7.28
C LEU A 145 -13.59 2.56 7.59
N ASN A 146 -13.40 1.88 8.72
CA ASN A 146 -12.11 1.38 9.15
C ASN A 146 -11.56 0.25 8.25
N SER A 147 -12.39 -0.72 7.88
CA SER A 147 -11.94 -1.81 6.99
C SER A 147 -11.63 -1.31 5.59
N THR A 148 -12.43 -0.39 5.06
CA THR A 148 -12.15 0.27 3.76
C THR A 148 -10.87 1.11 3.79
N LEU A 149 -10.65 1.90 4.86
CA LEU A 149 -9.43 2.70 5.03
C LEU A 149 -8.18 1.81 5.03
N HIS A 150 -8.21 0.70 5.77
CA HIS A 150 -7.09 -0.24 5.82
C HIS A 150 -6.86 -0.94 4.48
N ALA A 151 -7.92 -1.37 3.79
CA ALA A 151 -7.82 -1.93 2.45
C ALA A 151 -7.19 -0.95 1.46
N LEU A 152 -7.61 0.32 1.48
CA LEU A 152 -7.06 1.35 0.59
C LEU A 152 -5.60 1.66 0.92
N SER A 153 -5.24 1.73 2.21
CA SER A 153 -3.85 1.91 2.65
C SER A 153 -2.97 0.71 2.27
N ALA A 154 -3.52 -0.50 2.23
CA ALA A 154 -2.82 -1.70 1.75
C ALA A 154 -2.51 -1.58 0.25
N LEU A 155 -3.49 -1.14 -0.55
CA LEU A 155 -3.29 -0.92 -1.98
C LEU A 155 -2.26 0.19 -2.25
N PHE A 156 -2.30 1.29 -1.50
CA PHE A 156 -1.27 2.33 -1.55
C PHE A 156 0.11 1.75 -1.29
N LEU A 157 0.26 1.01 -0.17
CA LEU A 157 1.53 0.42 0.25
C LEU A 157 2.10 -0.53 -0.81
N LEU A 158 1.25 -1.36 -1.43
CA LEU A 158 1.67 -2.27 -2.49
C LEU A 158 2.23 -1.52 -3.70
N ASN A 159 1.60 -0.42 -4.10
CA ASN A 159 2.07 0.39 -5.23
C ASN A 159 3.44 1.02 -4.92
N VAL A 160 3.60 1.64 -3.75
CA VAL A 160 4.86 2.33 -3.39
C VAL A 160 6.00 1.37 -3.01
N ALA A 161 5.68 0.14 -2.59
CA ALA A 161 6.68 -0.87 -2.27
C ALA A 161 7.10 -1.73 -3.47
N SER A 162 6.38 -1.67 -4.60
CA SER A 162 6.67 -2.49 -5.78
C SER A 162 7.87 -1.94 -6.57
N PRO A 163 8.94 -2.74 -6.76
CA PRO A 163 10.12 -2.34 -7.52
C PRO A 163 9.81 -1.86 -8.94
N GLU A 164 8.76 -2.40 -9.54
CA GLU A 164 8.37 -2.11 -10.92
C GLU A 164 7.65 -0.76 -11.05
N LEU A 165 6.95 -0.34 -9.99
CA LEU A 165 6.22 0.92 -9.95
C LEU A 165 7.05 2.09 -9.41
N ILE A 166 8.04 1.80 -8.57
CA ILE A 166 8.91 2.83 -7.98
C ILE A 166 9.45 3.83 -9.01
N PRO A 167 10.01 3.42 -10.17
CA PRO A 167 10.52 4.38 -11.14
C PRO A 167 9.45 5.34 -11.68
N TYR A 168 8.29 4.80 -12.01
CA TYR A 168 7.15 5.58 -12.48
C TYR A 168 6.64 6.55 -11.39
N LEU A 169 6.54 6.09 -10.14
CA LEU A 169 6.09 6.90 -9.02
C LEU A 169 7.10 7.99 -8.63
N VAL A 170 8.39 7.78 -8.87
CA VAL A 170 9.42 8.83 -8.80
C VAL A 170 9.19 9.86 -9.91
N ASP A 171 8.99 9.43 -11.15
CA ASP A 171 8.80 10.33 -12.31
C ASP A 171 7.60 11.26 -12.16
N ILE A 172 6.51 10.79 -11.52
CA ILE A 172 5.32 11.61 -11.27
C ILE A 172 5.34 12.35 -9.92
N GLY A 173 6.46 12.30 -9.19
CA GLY A 173 6.66 13.02 -7.93
C GLY A 173 5.89 12.47 -6.72
N VAL A 174 5.36 11.26 -6.80
CA VAL A 174 4.71 10.58 -5.66
C VAL A 174 5.75 10.12 -4.66
N ILE A 175 6.86 9.54 -5.15
CA ILE A 175 8.03 9.20 -4.34
C ILE A 175 9.06 10.31 -4.51
N HIS A 176 9.44 10.95 -3.42
CA HIS A 176 10.40 12.04 -3.48
C HIS A 176 11.24 12.17 -2.22
N ARG A 177 12.31 12.96 -2.35
CA ARG A 177 13.14 13.45 -1.24
C ARG A 177 13.72 14.80 -1.64
N MET A 178 13.74 15.77 -0.71
CA MET A 178 14.35 17.06 -0.99
C MET A 178 15.85 16.92 -1.27
N GLY A 179 16.30 17.59 -2.33
CA GLY A 179 17.72 17.69 -2.70
C GLY A 179 18.31 16.49 -3.43
N TRP A 180 17.52 15.44 -3.71
CA TRP A 180 17.98 14.25 -4.44
C TRP A 180 17.33 14.18 -5.83
N GLY A 181 18.10 13.85 -6.86
CA GLY A 181 17.61 13.69 -8.23
C GLY A 181 16.88 12.36 -8.44
N GLU A 182 15.94 12.33 -9.40
CA GLU A 182 15.09 11.19 -9.72
C GLU A 182 15.89 9.90 -10.02
N GLU A 183 16.96 9.99 -10.82
CA GLU A 183 17.82 8.85 -11.16
C GLU A 183 18.50 8.22 -9.93
N TYR A 184 18.80 9.03 -8.90
CA TYR A 184 19.33 8.50 -7.65
C TYR A 184 18.25 7.71 -6.90
N LEU A 185 17.03 8.24 -6.81
CA LEU A 185 15.92 7.57 -6.14
C LEU A 185 15.60 6.22 -6.80
N LYS A 186 15.54 6.17 -8.13
CA LYS A 186 15.32 4.96 -8.91
C LYS A 186 16.36 3.87 -8.67
N SER A 187 17.62 4.26 -8.45
CA SER A 187 18.72 3.31 -8.26
C SER A 187 18.92 2.84 -6.82
N HIS A 188 18.38 3.55 -5.82
CA HIS A 188 18.63 3.27 -4.40
C HIS A 188 17.42 2.71 -3.63
N ILE A 189 16.22 2.76 -4.21
CA ILE A 189 15.06 2.06 -3.68
C ILE A 189 14.99 0.68 -4.36
N VAL A 190 15.47 -0.34 -3.66
CA VAL A 190 15.52 -1.73 -4.14
C VAL A 190 14.65 -2.59 -3.22
N ASP A 191 13.78 -3.42 -3.80
CA ASP A 191 12.86 -4.31 -3.06
C ASP A 191 12.00 -3.55 -2.01
N GLY A 192 11.55 -2.35 -2.36
CA GLY A 192 10.72 -1.51 -1.49
C GLY A 192 11.43 -1.04 -0.21
N SER A 193 12.77 -1.05 -0.21
CA SER A 193 13.63 -0.60 0.90
C SER A 193 14.79 0.26 0.37
N ILE A 194 15.37 1.10 1.23
CA ILE A 194 16.55 1.90 0.86
C ILE A 194 17.80 1.03 1.03
N ASN A 195 18.52 0.77 -0.07
CA ASN A 195 19.83 0.12 -0.03
C ASN A 195 20.92 1.19 -0.10
N ASP A 196 21.06 2.00 0.95
CA ASP A 196 22.10 3.01 1.04
C ASP A 196 22.94 2.80 2.30
N ALA A 197 24.25 2.70 2.11
CA ALA A 197 25.26 2.55 3.15
C ALA A 197 25.69 3.90 3.75
N LYS A 198 25.15 5.03 3.28
CA LYS A 198 25.52 6.36 3.79
C LYS A 198 24.80 6.67 5.11
N PRO A 199 25.53 6.93 6.21
CA PRO A 199 24.97 7.09 7.55
C PRO A 199 24.25 8.42 7.79
N ASN A 200 24.37 9.41 6.89
CA ASN A 200 23.87 10.77 7.12
C ASN A 200 22.73 11.13 6.15
N MET A 201 21.57 10.48 6.31
CA MET A 201 20.34 10.96 5.68
C MET A 201 19.65 11.98 6.60
N HIS A 202 19.75 13.27 6.28
CA HIS A 202 19.04 14.32 7.01
C HIS A 202 17.53 14.35 6.73
N GLU A 203 17.06 13.69 5.67
CA GLU A 203 15.63 13.51 5.40
C GLU A 203 15.37 12.12 4.80
N PRO A 204 14.26 11.45 5.15
CA PRO A 204 13.89 10.18 4.58
C PRO A 204 13.32 10.32 3.17
N ILE A 205 13.50 9.27 2.38
CA ILE A 205 12.68 9.04 1.19
C ILE A 205 11.27 8.71 1.66
N HIS A 206 10.27 9.35 1.05
CA HIS A 206 8.87 9.11 1.35
C HIS A 206 8.02 9.10 0.08
N ALA A 207 6.86 8.45 0.19
CA ALA A 207 5.81 8.49 -0.80
C ALA A 207 4.59 9.19 -0.21
N LYS A 208 3.89 10.01 -1.01
CA LYS A 208 2.74 10.76 -0.52
C LYS A 208 1.66 10.96 -1.59
N THR A 209 0.42 10.91 -1.15
CA THR A 209 -0.79 11.30 -1.88
C THR A 209 -1.60 12.30 -1.08
N GLU A 210 -2.86 12.54 -1.45
CA GLU A 210 -3.76 13.40 -0.65
C GLU A 210 -4.14 12.74 0.68
N LEU A 211 -4.36 11.42 0.70
CA LEU A 211 -4.81 10.70 1.90
C LEU A 211 -3.66 10.03 2.66
N PHE A 212 -2.64 9.50 1.99
CA PHE A 212 -1.64 8.63 2.62
C PHE A 212 -0.21 9.10 2.44
N GLY A 213 0.61 8.79 3.45
CA GLY A 213 2.06 8.92 3.44
C GLY A 213 2.74 7.61 3.83
N TYR A 214 3.89 7.34 3.24
CA TYR A 214 4.75 6.22 3.60
C TYR A 214 6.20 6.69 3.67
N ILE A 215 6.91 6.29 4.72
CA ILE A 215 8.33 6.60 4.91
C ILE A 215 9.11 5.31 4.71
N TYR A 216 10.05 5.34 3.77
CA TYR A 216 10.87 4.16 3.50
C TYR A 216 11.85 3.95 4.67
N PRO A 217 11.93 2.73 5.23
CA PRO A 217 12.79 2.45 6.35
C PRO A 217 14.26 2.63 5.95
N ASN A 218 15.01 3.40 6.74
CA ASN A 218 16.46 3.51 6.63
C ASN A 218 17.11 2.65 7.73
N LYS A 219 18.07 1.79 7.37
CA LYS A 219 18.84 0.96 8.31
C LYS A 219 19.80 1.80 9.17
N SER A 220 20.23 2.97 8.69
CA SER A 220 21.24 3.80 9.36
C SER A 220 20.66 4.92 10.25
N SER A 221 19.38 5.26 10.13
CA SER A 221 18.77 6.35 10.90
C SER A 221 17.29 6.09 11.19
N LYS A 222 16.90 6.25 12.46
CA LYS A 222 15.49 6.27 12.88
C LYS A 222 15.03 7.72 13.00
N PHE A 223 14.08 8.11 12.16
CA PHE A 223 13.40 9.41 12.25
C PHE A 223 12.35 9.33 13.36
N ASP A 224 12.31 10.33 14.25
CA ASP A 224 11.31 10.39 15.32
C ASP A 224 9.92 10.77 14.77
N GLU A 225 8.88 10.63 15.60
CA GLU A 225 7.50 10.87 15.18
C GLU A 225 7.26 12.34 14.76
N ALA A 226 7.94 13.30 15.40
CA ALA A 226 7.78 14.72 15.10
C ALA A 226 8.37 15.05 13.72
N GLU A 227 9.52 14.47 13.40
CA GLU A 227 10.16 14.61 12.11
C GLU A 227 9.35 13.93 10.99
N GLN A 228 8.88 12.70 11.22
CA GLN A 228 7.98 12.01 10.30
C GLN A 228 6.73 12.85 10.02
N LYS A 229 6.16 13.49 11.05
CA LYS A 229 4.99 14.38 10.90
C LYS A 229 5.33 15.62 10.12
N ARG A 230 6.48 16.26 10.37
CA ARG A 230 6.95 17.43 9.61
C ARG A 230 7.04 17.12 8.11
N ILE A 231 7.58 15.96 7.76
CA ILE A 231 7.81 15.54 6.38
C ILE A 231 6.50 15.17 5.68
N LEU A 232 5.64 14.42 6.38
CA LEU A 232 4.36 13.98 5.82
C LEU A 232 3.26 15.04 5.90
N SER A 233 3.50 16.16 6.60
CA SER A 233 2.57 17.29 6.59
C SER A 233 2.41 17.82 5.15
N PRO A 234 1.22 18.27 4.75
CA PRO A 234 1.08 19.04 3.51
C PRO A 234 2.11 20.18 3.54
N LEU A 235 2.90 20.34 2.47
CA LEU A 235 3.65 21.58 2.31
C LEU A 235 2.61 22.70 2.41
N ASN A 236 2.79 23.63 3.36
CA ASN A 236 2.02 24.85 3.37
C ASN A 236 2.19 25.45 1.97
N LYS A 237 1.14 25.35 1.14
CA LYS A 237 1.05 26.14 -0.08
C LYS A 237 0.89 27.57 0.40
N GLY A 238 2.03 28.24 0.59
CA GLY A 238 2.09 29.69 0.70
C GLY A 238 1.57 30.34 -0.57
#